data_AF-A0A353PFI1-F1
#
_entry.id   AF-A0A353PFI1-F1
#
_cell.length_a   1.000
_cell.length_b   1.000
_cell.length_c   1.000
_cell.angle_alpha   90.00
_cell.angle_beta   90.00
_cell.angle_gamma   90.00
#
_symmetry.space_group_name_H-M   'P 1'
#
loop_
_entity.id
_entity.type
_entity.pdbx_description
1 polymer ?
#
loop_
_entity_poly.entity_id
_entity_poly.type
_entity_poly.pdbx_seq_one_letter_code
_entity_poly.pdbx_strand_id
1 'polypeptide(L)' 'MRETYLTIVLAPLIAAIVAGLFGRRIGRAGAHVLTIAGVGLSFGLSAWVLKSHAIDGVPVFNEALYTWGVVS' A
#
# COMPACT_ATOMS: atom_id res chain seq x y z
N MET A 1 -11.69 -0.11 -6.72
CA MET A 1 -11.10 0.99 -5.93
C MET A 1 -10.67 0.53 -4.54
N ARG A 2 -11.55 -0.06 -3.71
CA ARG A 2 -11.21 -0.60 -2.37
C ARG A 2 -9.92 -1.45 -2.35
N GLU A 3 -9.87 -2.54 -3.12
CA GLU A 3 -8.72 -3.45 -3.13
C GLU A 3 -7.41 -2.75 -3.55
N THR A 4 -7.49 -1.83 -4.52
CA THR A 4 -6.35 -1.02 -4.95
C THR A 4 -5.84 -0.16 -3.79
N TYR A 5 -6.73 0.50 -3.06
CA TYR A 5 -6.37 1.36 -1.94
C TYR A 5 -5.77 0.57 -0.77
N LEU A 6 -6.34 -0.61 -0.50
CA LEU A 6 -5.76 -1.53 0.46
C LEU A 6 -4.36 -1.97 0.00
N THR A 7 -4.20 -2.35 -1.27
CA THR A 7 -2.90 -2.77 -1.81
C THR A 7 -1.85 -1.65 -1.70
N ILE A 8 -2.23 -0.39 -1.96
CA ILE A 8 -1.34 0.78 -1.82
C ILE A 8 -0.74 0.84 -0.41
N VAL A 9 -1.53 0.61 0.63
CA VAL A 9 -1.08 0.68 2.03
C VAL A 9 -0.43 -0.63 2.49
N LEU A 10 -0.92 -1.78 2.02
CA LEU A 10 -0.45 -3.10 2.44
C LEU A 10 0.87 -3.50 1.77
N ALA A 11 1.13 -3.10 0.52
CA ALA A 11 2.37 -3.43 -0.18
C ALA A 11 3.65 -2.99 0.59
N PRO A 12 3.80 -1.72 1.04
CA PRO A 12 4.96 -1.31 1.82
C PRO A 12 4.96 -1.93 3.23
N LEU A 13 3.80 -2.17 3.84
CA LEU A 13 3.70 -2.83 5.14
C LEU A 13 4.23 -4.27 5.08
N ILE A 14 3.83 -5.05 4.08
CA ILE A 14 4.31 -6.42 3.87
C ILE A 14 5.82 -6.41 3.63
N ALA A 15 6.32 -5.51 2.79
CA ALA A 15 7.75 -5.36 2.55
C ALA A 15 8.52 -5.03 3.84
N ALA A 16 7.99 -4.13 4.68
CA ALA A 16 8.57 -3.77 5.97
C ALA A 16 8.54 -4.93 6.98
N ILE A 17 7.45 -5.70 7.05
CA ILE A 17 7.34 -6.90 7.90
C ILE A 17 8.40 -7.92 7.47
N VAL A 18 8.54 -8.17 6.17
CA VAL A 18 9.52 -9.13 5.65
C VAL A 18 10.96 -8.65 5.92
N ALA A 19 11.26 -7.39 5.63
CA ALA A 19 12.58 -6.81 5.87
C ALA A 19 12.93 -6.75 7.37
N GLY A 20 11.96 -6.44 8.24
CA GLY A 20 12.15 -6.33 9.69
C GLY A 20 12.30 -7.69 10.38
N LEU A 21 11.38 -8.63 10.14
CA LEU A 21 11.38 -9.93 10.81
C LEU A 21 12.38 -10.92 10.20
N PHE A 22 12.57 -10.88 8.87
CA PHE A 22 13.41 -11.83 8.15
C PHE A 22 14.67 -11.20 7.53
N GLY A 23 14.97 -9.93 7.84
CA GLY A 23 16.13 -9.19 7.31
C GLY A 23 17.47 -9.91 7.45
N ARG A 24 17.68 -10.64 8.54
CA ARG A 24 18.88 -11.47 8.76
C ARG A 24 19.01 -12.65 7.80
N ARG A 25 17.89 -13.21 7.32
CA ARG A 25 17.87 -14.35 6.37
C ARG A 25 18.03 -13.87 4.92
N ILE A 26 17.40 -12.74 4.58
CA ILE A 26 17.41 -12.20 3.20
C ILE A 26 18.60 -11.27 2.92
N GLY A 27 19.33 -10.87 3.97
CA GLY A 27 20.49 -9.97 3.86
C GLY A 27 20.11 -8.51 3.59
N ARG A 28 21.11 -7.63 3.72
CA ARG A 28 20.92 -6.17 3.60
C ARG A 28 20.39 -5.77 2.22
N ALA A 29 20.98 -6.30 1.16
CA ALA A 29 20.58 -6.01 -0.21
C ALA A 29 19.13 -6.45 -0.49
N GLY A 30 18.75 -7.66 -0.05
CA GLY A 30 17.37 -8.16 -0.20
C GLY A 30 16.36 -7.30 0.55
N ALA A 31 16.67 -6.91 1.79
CA ALA A 31 15.82 -6.01 2.58
C ALA A 31 15.63 -4.63 1.91
N HIS A 32 16.70 -4.04 1.38
CA HIS A 32 16.62 -2.77 0.64
C HIS A 32 15.78 -2.89 -0.64
N VAL A 33 16.06 -3.90 -1.46
CA VAL A 33 15.33 -4.09 -2.71
C VAL A 33 13.84 -4.32 -2.45
N LEU A 34 13.50 -5.12 -1.44
CA LEU A 34 12.11 -5.42 -1.12
C LEU A 34 11.35 -4.18 -0.63
N THR A 35 11.96 -3.38 0.24
CA THR A 35 11.35 -2.15 0.75
C THR A 35 11.18 -1.11 -0.37
N ILE A 36 12.18 -0.95 -1.24
CA ILE A 36 12.07 -0.08 -2.43
C ILE A 36 10.97 -0.57 -3.38
N ALA A 37 10.91 -1.87 -3.66
CA ALA A 37 9.88 -2.44 -4.53
C ALA A 37 8.46 -2.26 -3.96
N GLY A 38 8.29 -2.47 -2.64
CA GLY A 38 7.00 -2.26 -1.97
C GLY A 38 6.52 -0.81 -2.04
N VAL A 39 7.42 0.15 -1.79
CA VAL A 39 7.12 1.59 -1.94
C VAL A 39 6.90 1.97 -3.40
N GLY A 40 7.70 1.45 -4.32
CA GLY A 40 7.58 1.72 -5.76
C GLY A 40 6.24 1.25 -6.33
N LEU A 41 5.77 0.07 -5.92
CA LEU A 41 4.43 -0.44 -6.27
C LEU A 41 3.32 0.48 -5.72
N SER A 42 3.42 0.86 -4.44
CA SER A 42 2.48 1.79 -3.79
C SER A 42 2.41 3.13 -4.51
N PHE A 43 3.56 3.68 -4.90
CA PHE A 43 3.67 4.92 -5.67
C PHE A 43 3.03 4.79 -7.05
N GLY A 44 3.34 3.72 -7.80
CA GLY A 44 2.78 3.50 -9.13
C GLY A 44 1.25 3.39 -9.11
N LEU A 45 0.70 2.64 -8.14
CA LEU A 45 -0.74 2.54 -7.94
C LEU A 45 -1.36 3.89 -7.51
N SER A 46 -0.69 4.65 -6.65
CA SER A 46 -1.13 6.01 -6.26
C SER A 46 -1.18 6.96 -7.46
N ALA A 47 -0.17 6.92 -8.34
CA ALA A 47 -0.14 7.72 -9.56
C ALA A 47 -1.28 7.32 -10.52
N TRP A 48 -1.58 6.03 -10.63
CA TRP A 48 -2.72 5.55 -11.42
C TRP A 48 -4.07 6.02 -10.84
N VAL A 49 -4.22 5.99 -9.51
CA VAL A 49 -5.42 6.51 -8.83
C VAL A 49 -5.55 8.03 -9.01
N LEU A 50 -4.44 8.77 -8.95
CA LEU A 50 -4.45 10.20 -9.24
C LEU A 50 -4.92 10.47 -10.67
N LYS A 51 -4.36 9.75 -11.65
CA LYS A 51 -4.77 9.82 -13.06
C LYS A 51 -6.27 9.55 -13.21
N SER A 52 -6.78 8.51 -12.57
CA SER A 52 -8.20 8.12 -12.71
C SER A 52 -9.16 9.17 -12.15
N HIS A 53 -8.83 9.86 -11.06
CA HIS A 53 -9.69 10.92 -10.52
C HIS A 53 -9.48 12.25 -11.25
N ALA A 54 -8.22 12.63 -11.50
CA ALA A 54 -7.88 13.95 -12.04
C ALA A 54 -8.15 14.09 -13.55
N ILE A 55 -8.04 12.99 -14.30
CA ILE A 55 -8.15 13.00 -15.77
C ILE A 55 -9.40 12.26 -16.22
N ASP A 56 -9.67 11.08 -15.67
CA ASP A 56 -10.78 10.23 -16.15
C ASP A 56 -12.12 10.53 -15.44
N GLY A 57 -12.11 11.41 -14.43
CA GLY A 57 -13.31 11.84 -13.71
C GLY A 57 -13.97 10.73 -12.88
N VAL A 58 -13.21 9.72 -12.46
CA VAL A 58 -13.75 8.62 -11.63
C VAL A 58 -14.26 9.17 -10.29
N PRO A 59 -15.49 8.82 -9.86
CA PRO A 59 -16.04 9.26 -8.58
C PRO A 59 -15.18 8.83 -7.37
N VAL A 60 -15.16 9.68 -6.34
CA VAL A 60 -14.43 9.41 -5.09
C VAL A 60 -15.05 8.22 -4.36
N PHE A 61 -14.20 7.27 -3.98
CA PHE A 61 -14.58 6.15 -3.13
C PHE A 61 -14.37 6.51 -1.64
N ASN A 62 -15.46 6.60 -0.88
CA ASN A 62 -15.47 6.96 0.54
C ASN A 62 -16.36 5.99 1.34
N GLU A 63 -15.79 4.87 1.77
CA GLU A 63 -16.48 3.83 2.52
C GLU A 63 -15.68 3.45 3.76
N ALA A 64 -16.37 3.08 4.84
CA ALA A 64 -15.72 2.51 6.02
C ALA A 64 -15.20 1.11 5.70
N LEU A 65 -13.93 0.86 5.99
CA LEU A 65 -13.33 -0.49 5.87
C LEU A 65 -13.75 -1.38 7.04
N TYR A 66 -13.86 -0.81 8.24
CA TYR A 66 -14.29 -1.47 9.47
C TYR A 66 -14.62 -0.42 10.54
N THR A 67 -15.49 -0.81 11.48
CA THR A 67 -15.89 0.02 12.62
C THR A 67 -15.08 -0.38 13.85
N TRP A 68 -14.27 0.55 14.36
CA TRP A 68 -13.35 0.30 15.48
C TRP A 68 -14.03 0.28 16.85
N GLY A 69 -15.09 1.06 17.00
CA GLY A 69 -15.83 1.20 18.24
C GLY A 69 -17.18 1.86 17.96
N VAL A 70 -18.16 1.56 18.79
CA VAL A 70 -19.50 2.15 18.77
C VAL A 70 -19.78 2.64 20.18
N VAL A 71 -20.19 3.90 20.29
CA VAL A 71 -20.67 4.45 21.56
C VAL A 71 -22.15 4.16 21.62
N SER A 72 -22.54 3.35 22.61
CA SER A 72 -23.93 3.10 22.99
C SER A 72 -24.48 4.22 23.84
#